data_AF-A0A0F9Y8U5-F1
#
_entry.id   AF-A0A0F9Y8U5-F1
#
_cell.length_a   1.000
_cell.length_b   1.000
_cell.length_c   1.000
_cell.angle_alpha   90.00
_cell.angle_beta   90.00
_cell.angle_gamma   90.00
#
_symmetry.space_group_name_H-M   'P 1'
#
loop_
_entity.id
_entity.type
_entity.pdbx_description
1 polymer ?
#
loop_
_entity_poly.entity_id
_entity_poly.type
_entity_poly.pdbx_seq_one_letter_code
_entity_poly.pdbx_strand_id
1 'polypeptide(L)'
;MPEMKRYGTPRAKPGQLKAQWGKLRDEDADLVFSGGEGIPREDRHMLHSALSGVRWMGPLHDKWRSELSFIDELKARGYDITTLKISVEKKEFPHDG
;
A
#
# COMPACT_ATOMS: atom_id res chain seq x y z
N MET A 1 -5.86 -0.91 28.63
CA MET A 1 -5.37 -1.74 27.51
C MET A 1 -6.12 -1.26 26.27
N PRO A 2 -5.46 -0.64 25.27
CA PRO A 2 -6.17 -0.26 24.05
C PRO A 2 -6.73 -1.52 23.38
N GLU A 3 -7.95 -1.41 22.86
CA GLU A 3 -8.72 -2.50 22.28
C GLU A 3 -7.93 -3.16 21.15
N MET A 4 -7.78 -4.49 21.21
CA MET A 4 -6.96 -5.24 20.26
C MET A 4 -7.70 -5.30 18.91
N LYS A 5 -7.43 -4.35 18.01
CA LYS A 5 -8.01 -4.30 16.66
C LYS A 5 -7.79 -5.66 15.98
N ARG A 6 -8.88 -6.38 15.71
CA ARG A 6 -8.83 -7.61 14.90
C ARG A 6 -8.69 -7.21 13.43
N TYR A 7 -7.49 -7.32 12.90
CA TYR A 7 -7.23 -7.09 11.49
C TYR A 7 -7.61 -8.32 10.66
N GLY A 8 -8.50 -8.14 9.69
CA GLY A 8 -8.75 -9.13 8.64
C GLY A 8 -7.83 -8.93 7.45
N THR A 9 -7.80 -9.89 6.52
CA THR A 9 -7.11 -9.73 5.23
C THR A 9 -7.85 -8.72 4.35
N PRO A 10 -7.24 -7.60 3.96
CA PRO A 10 -7.88 -6.62 3.09
C PRO A 10 -8.20 -7.22 1.73
N ARG A 11 -9.45 -7.07 1.29
CA ARG A 11 -9.91 -7.45 -0.04
C ARG A 11 -10.25 -6.20 -0.85
N ALA A 12 -9.85 -6.20 -2.11
CA ALA A 12 -10.21 -5.19 -3.11
C ALA A 12 -11.36 -5.70 -3.97
N LYS A 13 -12.21 -4.79 -4.43
CA LYS A 13 -13.29 -5.09 -5.38
C LYS A 13 -12.74 -5.37 -6.79
N PRO A 14 -13.50 -6.02 -7.69
CA PRO A 14 -13.17 -6.05 -9.11
C PRO A 14 -12.79 -4.66 -9.64
N GLY A 15 -11.69 -4.57 -10.38
CA GLY A 15 -11.18 -3.30 -10.91
C GLY A 15 -10.55 -2.35 -9.90
N GLN A 16 -10.34 -2.76 -8.64
CA GLN A 16 -9.82 -1.90 -7.58
C GLN A 16 -8.41 -2.33 -7.11
N LEU A 17 -7.52 -1.35 -6.98
CA LEU A 17 -6.29 -1.41 -6.18
C LEU A 17 -6.58 -0.91 -4.77
N LYS A 18 -6.00 -1.57 -3.77
CA LYS A 18 -6.18 -1.18 -2.37
C LYS A 18 -4.96 -1.48 -1.52
N ALA A 19 -4.55 -0.50 -0.72
CA ALA A 19 -3.58 -0.66 0.36
C ALA A 19 -4.26 -0.35 1.70
N GLN A 20 -4.16 -1.26 2.66
CA GLN A 20 -4.77 -1.09 3.98
C GLN A 20 -4.04 -1.93 5.03
N TRP A 21 -3.96 -1.43 6.27
CA TRP A 21 -3.51 -2.26 7.40
C TRP A 21 -4.39 -3.50 7.57
N GLY A 22 -3.75 -4.65 7.65
CA GLY A 22 -4.42 -5.94 7.59
C GLY A 22 -3.54 -7.05 8.12
N LYS A 23 -4.07 -8.27 8.13
CA LYS A 23 -3.31 -9.45 8.53
C LYS A 23 -3.41 -10.52 7.45
N LEU A 24 -2.27 -11.02 6.98
CA LEU A 24 -2.20 -12.23 6.18
C LEU A 24 -2.19 -13.46 7.10
N ARG A 25 -2.60 -14.62 6.58
CA ARG A 25 -2.69 -15.84 7.39
C ARG A 25 -1.29 -16.18 7.92
N ASP A 26 -1.19 -16.40 9.22
CA ASP A 26 0.05 -16.76 9.94
C ASP A 26 1.16 -15.68 9.89
N GLU A 27 0.85 -14.45 9.48
CA GLU A 27 1.76 -13.30 9.48
C GLU A 27 1.32 -12.22 10.47
N ASP A 28 2.23 -11.33 10.86
CA ASP A 28 1.88 -10.13 11.64
C ASP A 28 1.06 -9.14 10.82
N ALA A 29 0.37 -8.23 11.53
CA ALA A 29 -0.41 -7.21 10.85
C ALA A 29 0.52 -6.17 10.22
N ASP A 30 0.34 -5.91 8.93
CA ASP A 30 1.13 -4.95 8.15
C ASP A 30 0.25 -4.25 7.10
N LEU A 31 0.82 -3.31 6.36
CA LEU A 31 0.20 -2.70 5.20
C LEU A 31 0.10 -3.70 4.05
N VAL A 32 -1.11 -4.22 3.83
CA VAL A 32 -1.37 -5.21 2.79
C VAL A 32 -1.80 -4.52 1.50
N PHE A 33 -1.22 -4.97 0.38
CA PHE A 33 -1.52 -4.53 -0.97
C PHE A 33 -2.37 -5.58 -1.67
N SER A 34 -3.56 -5.18 -2.09
CA SER A 34 -4.54 -6.06 -2.74
C SER A 34 -5.02 -5.44 -4.05
N GLY A 35 -5.34 -6.31 -5.00
CA GLY A 35 -5.90 -5.95 -6.29
C GLY A 35 -6.99 -6.95 -6.59
N GLY A 36 -8.18 -6.47 -6.91
CA GLY A 36 -9.31 -7.33 -7.23
C GLY A 36 -9.22 -7.90 -8.63
N GLU A 37 -10.31 -8.51 -9.08
CA GLU A 37 -10.40 -9.08 -10.42
C GLU A 37 -10.01 -8.05 -11.51
N GLY A 38 -9.30 -8.52 -12.54
CA GLY A 38 -8.78 -7.72 -13.66
C GLY A 38 -7.80 -6.58 -13.28
N ILE A 39 -7.26 -6.62 -12.05
CA ILE A 39 -6.07 -5.87 -11.67
C ILE A 39 -4.83 -6.76 -11.84
N PRO A 40 -3.89 -6.39 -12.75
CA PRO A 40 -2.66 -7.15 -12.95
C PRO A 40 -1.74 -7.05 -11.73
N ARG A 41 -0.80 -7.99 -11.62
CA ARG A 41 0.12 -8.05 -10.47
C ARG A 41 1.06 -6.84 -10.44
N GLU A 42 1.40 -6.34 -11.61
CA GLU A 42 2.25 -5.19 -11.89
C GLU A 42 1.68 -3.92 -11.25
N ASP A 43 0.37 -3.69 -11.38
CA ASP A 43 -0.32 -2.54 -10.78
C ASP A 43 -0.24 -2.59 -9.25
N ARG A 44 -0.32 -3.79 -8.65
CA ARG A 44 -0.14 -3.96 -7.19
C ARG A 44 1.30 -3.66 -6.78
N HIS A 45 2.28 -4.14 -7.53
CA HIS A 45 3.70 -3.86 -7.30
C HIS A 45 4.04 -2.39 -7.46
N MET A 46 3.41 -1.71 -8.41
CA MET A 46 3.52 -0.26 -8.58
C MET A 46 3.04 0.47 -7.31
N LEU A 47 1.85 0.12 -6.79
CA LEU A 47 1.33 0.71 -5.56
C LEU A 47 2.23 0.42 -4.35
N HIS A 48 2.72 -0.82 -4.22
CA HIS A 48 3.67 -1.20 -3.18
C HIS A 48 4.96 -0.35 -3.26
N SER A 49 5.54 -0.25 -4.45
CA SER A 49 6.77 0.53 -4.67
C SER A 49 6.57 2.01 -4.39
N ALA A 50 5.40 2.57 -4.73
CA ALA A 50 5.10 3.98 -4.49
C ALA A 50 5.00 4.33 -3.00
N LEU A 51 4.49 3.40 -2.16
CA LEU A 51 4.33 3.66 -0.73
C LEU A 51 5.54 3.25 0.11
N SER A 52 6.10 2.07 -0.17
CA SER A 52 7.12 1.42 0.66
C SER A 52 8.53 1.50 0.07
N GLY A 53 8.67 1.90 -1.20
CA GLY A 53 9.96 2.01 -1.86
C GLY A 53 10.80 3.18 -1.33
N VAL A 54 12.10 2.94 -1.16
CA VAL A 54 13.09 4.01 -0.95
C VAL A 54 13.12 4.89 -2.19
N ARG A 55 12.93 6.20 -2.01
CA ARG A 55 13.01 7.14 -3.12
C ARG A 55 14.47 7.54 -3.31
N TRP A 56 15.04 7.15 -4.44
CA TRP A 56 16.40 7.53 -4.81
C TRP A 56 16.36 8.82 -5.61
N MET A 57 16.95 9.88 -5.07
CA MET A 57 17.07 11.17 -5.75
C MET A 57 18.56 11.52 -5.91
N GLY A 58 18.93 11.91 -7.12
CA GLY A 58 20.27 12.37 -7.44
C GLY A 58 20.52 12.33 -8.95
N PRO A 59 21.32 13.25 -9.49
CA PRO A 59 21.79 13.11 -10.86
C PRO A 59 22.70 11.87 -10.98
N LEU A 60 22.72 11.23 -12.14
CA LEU A 60 23.56 10.04 -12.44
C LEU A 60 25.05 10.25 -12.12
N HIS A 61 25.51 11.49 -12.03
CA HIS A 61 26.90 11.90 -11.82
C HIS A 61 27.23 12.37 -10.39
N ASP A 62 26.29 12.31 -9.43
CA ASP A 62 26.53 12.67 -8.03
C ASP A 62 26.13 11.51 -7.09
N LYS A 63 26.43 11.65 -5.80
CA LYS A 63 26.04 10.67 -4.77
C LYS A 63 24.53 10.58 -4.67
N TRP A 64 24.00 9.39 -4.96
CA TRP A 64 22.62 9.02 -4.70
C TRP A 64 22.23 9.31 -3.25
N ARG A 65 21.14 10.05 -3.06
CA ARG A 65 20.52 10.24 -1.74
C ARG A 65 19.28 9.37 -1.66
N SER A 66 19.22 8.53 -0.63
CA SER A 66 18.01 7.80 -0.27
C SER A 66 17.13 8.69 0.61
N GLU A 67 15.90 8.94 0.19
CA GLU A 67 14.86 9.48 1.05
C GLU A 67 14.02 8.36 1.66
N LEU A 68 13.41 8.66 2.80
CA LEU A 68 12.44 7.77 3.46
C LEU A 68 11.31 7.41 2.48
N SER A 69 10.78 6.20 2.62
CA SER A 69 9.53 5.83 1.95
C SER A 69 8.39 6.73 2.46
N PHE A 70 7.30 6.84 1.69
CA PHE A 70 6.14 7.61 2.13
C PHE A 70 5.60 7.11 3.48
N ILE A 71 5.61 5.79 3.70
CA ILE A 71 5.20 5.19 4.98
C ILE A 71 6.13 5.61 6.12
N ASP A 72 7.44 5.60 5.89
CA ASP A 72 8.40 5.97 6.93
C ASP A 72 8.39 7.47 7.23
N GLU A 73 8.09 8.32 6.24
CA GLU A 73 7.83 9.74 6.45
C GLU A 73 6.61 9.95 7.35
N LEU A 74 5.52 9.21 7.13
CA LEU A 74 4.33 9.30 7.99
C LEU A 74 4.65 8.86 9.43
N LYS A 75 5.37 7.75 9.60
CA LYS A 75 5.82 7.29 10.94
C LYS A 75 6.69 8.35 11.63
N ALA A 76 7.68 8.89 10.92
CA ALA A 76 8.61 9.88 11.47
C ALA A 76 7.91 11.19 11.88
N ARG A 77 6.78 11.51 11.22
CA ARG A 77 5.93 12.66 11.55
C ARG A 77 4.88 12.36 12.64
N GLY A 78 4.82 11.13 13.16
CA GLY A 78 3.92 10.74 14.24
C GLY A 78 2.50 10.38 13.82
N TYR A 79 2.26 10.11 12.53
CA TYR A 79 0.95 9.66 12.07
C TYR A 79 0.74 8.16 12.37
N ASP A 80 -0.50 7.81 12.77
CA ASP A 80 -0.90 6.41 12.92
C ASP A 80 -1.09 5.76 11.55
N ILE A 81 -0.04 5.08 11.07
CA ILE A 81 -0.05 4.36 9.80
C ILE A 81 -1.10 3.24 9.73
N THR A 82 -1.57 2.73 10.87
CA THR A 82 -2.59 1.66 10.88
C THR A 82 -3.96 2.17 10.38
N THR A 83 -4.11 3.49 10.27
CA THR A 83 -5.27 4.16 9.68
C THR A 83 -5.12 4.41 8.18
N LEU A 84 -3.94 4.18 7.60
CA LEU A 84 -3.72 4.39 6.17
C LEU A 84 -4.60 3.42 5.35
N LYS A 85 -5.41 4.00 4.47
CA LYS A 85 -6.25 3.26 3.53
C LYS A 85 -6.28 3.99 2.19
N ILE A 86 -5.76 3.35 1.16
CA ILE A 86 -5.80 3.84 -0.22
C ILE A 86 -6.69 2.90 -1.02
N SER A 87 -7.56 3.45 -1.86
CA SER A 87 -8.37 2.70 -2.81
C SER A 87 -8.44 3.47 -4.12
N VAL A 88 -8.08 2.80 -5.22
CA VAL A 88 -8.03 3.36 -6.57
C VAL A 88 -8.79 2.42 -7.49
N GLU A 89 -9.77 2.94 -8.22
CA GLU A 89 -10.62 2.16 -9.12
C GLU A 89 -10.23 2.45 -10.58
N LYS A 90 -10.21 1.41 -11.43
CA LYS A 90 -10.07 1.59 -12.88
C LYS A 90 -11.27 2.36 -13.42
N LYS A 91 -11.01 3.34 -14.28
CA LYS A 91 -12.05 4.17 -14.93
C LYS A 91 -13.00 3.33 -15.79
N GLU A 92 -12.44 2.36 -16.50
CA GLU A 92 -13.17 1.40 -17.30
C GLU A 92 -12.84 0.02 -16.76
N PHE A 93 -13.77 -0.53 -16.00
CA PHE A 93 -13.75 -1.92 -15.58
C PHE A 93 -15.16 -2.46 -15.86
N PRO A 94 -15.31 -3.58 -16.60
CA PRO A 94 -16.62 -4.18 -16.81
C PRO A 94 -17.24 -4.43 -15.43
N HIS A 95 -18.18 -3.58 -15.04
CA HIS A 95 -19.10 -3.90 -13.97
C HIS A 95 -20.12 -4.78 -14.67
N ASP A 96 -19.94 -6.10 -14.60
CA ASP A 96 -21.08 -6.97 -14.79
C ASP A 96 -22.10 -6.53 -13.74
N GLY A 97 -23.21 -5.97 -14.23
CA GLY A 97 -24.23 -5.28 -13.43
C GLY A 97 -24.88 -6.17 -12.38
#